data_AF-A0A345AXB8-F1
#
_entry.id   AF-A0A345AXB8-F1
#
_cell.length_a   1.000
_cell.length_b   1.000
_cell.length_c   1.000
_cell.angle_alpha   90.00
_cell.angle_beta   90.00
_cell.angle_gamma   90.00
#
_symmetry.space_group_name_H-M   'P 1'
#
loop_
_entity.id
_entity.type
_entity.pdbx_description
1 polymer ?
#
loop_
_entity_poly.entity_id
_entity_poly.type
_entity_poly.pdbx_seq_one_letter_code
_entity_poly.pdbx_strand_id
1 'polypeptide(L)'
;MRIAMDRAALTLLLAAACLARASACTQTYLQRGRHLAEGAAAPWTYDYSGADWSGTCASGIAQSPIAIQLSNLTTTVPASALASLQLGVAKGLSVLNTGKFVQVEWESLSGSAATVPVVGDSWGAMFQDPSLLASATVRQVPVKPLQFHWHSTCEHLVEGNACPLEAHIVTAVDNSTGAWVPDRCRQELCLAVFGITLMMPADPYAPGSPFYQQVVDSLPAQPGKEGAVKLADVELDLTSLLPSNATYATYAGSLTTPPCTEGVQWHVFLNPKTDLSADQLASCKVHSGSRTSNRRVMPLNGRTVLVSA
;
A
#
# COMPACT_ATOMS: atom_id res chain seq x y z
N MET A 1 33.10 -60.01 -10.50
CA MET A 1 32.64 -59.57 -11.82
C MET A 1 31.73 -58.38 -11.61
N ARG A 2 32.23 -57.19 -11.95
CA ARG A 2 31.53 -55.91 -11.85
C ARG A 2 30.49 -55.84 -12.97
N ILE A 3 29.28 -55.41 -12.67
CA ILE A 3 28.41 -54.75 -13.65
C ILE A 3 27.91 -53.47 -12.99
N ALA A 4 28.41 -52.36 -13.53
CA ALA A 4 28.01 -51.01 -13.19
C ALA A 4 26.60 -50.77 -13.73
N MET A 5 25.77 -50.06 -12.96
CA MET A 5 24.62 -49.34 -13.51
C MET A 5 24.82 -47.84 -13.29
N ASP A 6 24.49 -47.14 -14.36
CA ASP A 6 25.00 -45.85 -14.79
C ASP A 6 24.33 -44.68 -14.05
N ARG A 7 25.09 -43.61 -13.77
CA ARG A 7 24.64 -42.40 -13.03
C ARG A 7 23.98 -41.37 -13.96
N ALA A 8 23.20 -41.81 -14.95
CA ALA A 8 22.67 -40.93 -16.01
C ALA A 8 21.13 -40.89 -16.12
N ALA A 9 20.38 -41.26 -15.06
CA ALA A 9 18.91 -41.26 -15.10
C ALA A 9 18.23 -40.63 -13.87
N LEU A 10 18.80 -39.55 -13.31
CA LEU A 10 18.18 -38.79 -12.21
C LEU A 10 17.99 -37.30 -12.51
N THR A 11 18.03 -36.89 -13.78
CA THR A 11 17.91 -35.47 -14.18
C THR A 11 16.83 -35.22 -15.23
N LEU A 12 15.85 -36.12 -15.35
CA LEU A 12 14.77 -35.98 -16.34
C LEU A 12 13.41 -36.48 -15.81
N LEU A 13 13.02 -36.04 -14.62
CA LEU A 13 11.65 -36.26 -14.10
C LEU A 13 11.05 -35.06 -13.36
N LEU A 14 11.68 -33.88 -13.45
CA LEU A 14 11.14 -32.62 -12.91
C LEU A 14 10.47 -31.73 -13.97
N ALA A 15 10.44 -32.14 -15.25
CA ALA A 15 9.87 -31.35 -16.34
C ALA A 15 8.42 -31.72 -16.72
N ALA A 16 7.78 -32.68 -16.05
CA ALA A 16 6.49 -33.25 -16.47
C ALA A 16 5.39 -33.20 -15.39
N ALA A 17 5.40 -32.21 -14.50
CA ALA A 17 4.33 -31.99 -13.51
C ALA A 17 3.61 -30.64 -13.66
N CYS A 18 3.67 -30.01 -14.84
CA CYS A 18 3.04 -28.71 -15.10
C CYS A 18 1.59 -28.81 -15.64
N LEU A 19 0.92 -29.97 -15.52
CA LEU A 19 -0.42 -30.17 -16.09
C LEU A 19 -1.52 -30.54 -15.06
N ALA A 20 -1.22 -30.54 -13.76
CA ALA A 20 -2.23 -30.70 -12.73
C ALA A 20 -1.85 -29.95 -11.46
N ARG A 21 -2.32 -28.69 -11.36
CA ARG A 21 -2.49 -27.82 -10.17
C ARG A 21 -2.09 -26.38 -10.49
N ALA A 22 -2.93 -25.69 -11.28
CA ALA A 22 -2.85 -24.24 -11.46
C ALA A 22 -3.02 -23.46 -10.14
N SER A 23 -3.48 -24.10 -9.07
CA SER A 23 -3.67 -23.53 -7.73
C SER A 23 -2.44 -23.61 -6.81
N ALA A 24 -1.46 -24.47 -7.10
CA ALA A 24 -0.27 -24.62 -6.25
C ALA A 24 0.87 -23.68 -6.66
N CYS A 25 0.94 -23.29 -7.94
CA CYS A 25 1.97 -22.36 -8.43
C CYS A 25 1.66 -20.90 -8.08
N THR A 26 0.38 -20.58 -7.82
CA THR A 26 -0.08 -19.24 -7.43
C THR A 26 0.20 -18.91 -5.97
N GLN A 27 0.27 -19.91 -5.08
CA GLN A 27 0.50 -19.66 -3.65
C GLN A 27 1.97 -19.34 -3.30
N THR A 28 2.94 -19.74 -4.12
CA THR A 28 4.37 -19.60 -3.79
C THR A 28 4.92 -18.18 -3.95
N TYR A 29 4.20 -17.27 -4.58
CA TYR A 29 4.68 -15.91 -4.88
C TYR A 29 4.03 -14.79 -4.03
N LEU A 30 3.12 -15.12 -3.11
CA LEU A 30 2.19 -14.15 -2.48
C LEU A 30 2.47 -13.94 -0.98
N GLN A 31 3.70 -13.64 -0.59
CA GLN A 31 4.11 -13.84 0.80
C GLN A 31 4.08 -12.60 1.71
N ARG A 32 4.08 -11.35 1.20
CA ARG A 32 4.38 -10.19 2.07
C ARG A 32 3.23 -9.20 2.27
N GLY A 33 2.33 -9.01 1.31
CA GLY A 33 1.18 -8.08 1.43
C GLY A 33 -0.20 -8.74 1.50
N ARG A 34 -0.43 -9.86 0.79
CA ARG A 34 -1.78 -10.45 0.65
C ARG A 34 -2.36 -10.96 1.98
N HIS A 35 -1.51 -11.47 2.87
CA HIS A 35 -1.91 -11.94 4.20
C HIS A 35 -2.45 -10.83 5.13
N LEU A 36 -2.24 -9.54 4.80
CA LEU A 36 -2.80 -8.43 5.58
C LEU A 36 -4.30 -8.23 5.33
N ALA A 37 -4.79 -8.62 4.15
CA ALA A 37 -6.19 -8.50 3.73
C ALA A 37 -6.96 -9.84 3.77
N GLU A 38 -6.29 -10.98 3.73
CA GLU A 38 -6.96 -12.30 3.61
C GLU A 38 -7.16 -13.03 4.95
N GLY A 39 -7.10 -12.32 6.08
CA GLY A 39 -7.52 -12.86 7.37
C GLY A 39 -9.05 -13.05 7.43
N ALA A 40 -9.54 -14.25 7.11
CA ALA A 40 -10.90 -14.73 7.36
C ALA A 40 -12.06 -13.87 6.80
N ALA A 41 -11.82 -13.05 5.77
CA ALA A 41 -12.89 -12.32 5.11
C ALA A 41 -13.65 -13.24 4.12
N ALA A 42 -14.98 -13.16 4.11
CA ALA A 42 -15.80 -13.76 3.06
C ALA A 42 -15.40 -13.19 1.68
N PRO A 43 -15.63 -13.92 0.56
CA PRO A 43 -15.41 -13.37 -0.77
C PRO A 43 -16.09 -12.02 -0.95
N TRP A 44 -15.37 -11.04 -1.50
CA TRP A 44 -15.84 -9.66 -1.64
C TRP A 44 -15.51 -9.08 -3.02
N THR A 45 -16.24 -8.03 -3.45
CA THR A 45 -16.00 -7.29 -4.69
C THR A 45 -16.11 -5.77 -4.44
N TYR A 46 -15.83 -4.97 -5.47
CA TYR A 46 -16.00 -3.51 -5.44
C TYR A 46 -17.31 -3.05 -6.07
N ASP A 47 -18.24 -3.95 -6.38
CA ASP A 47 -19.45 -3.62 -7.15
C ASP A 47 -20.35 -2.60 -6.43
N TYR A 48 -20.29 -2.56 -5.10
CA TYR A 48 -20.95 -1.56 -4.26
C TYR A 48 -19.98 -0.69 -3.46
N SER A 49 -18.72 -0.59 -3.90
CA SER A 49 -17.66 0.22 -3.24
C SER A 49 -17.55 -0.04 -1.73
N GLY A 50 -17.73 -1.30 -1.33
CA GLY A 50 -17.66 -1.74 0.07
C GLY A 50 -18.86 -1.40 0.95
N ALA A 51 -19.97 -0.93 0.38
CA ALA A 51 -21.22 -0.72 1.12
C ALA A 51 -21.87 -2.03 1.60
N ASP A 52 -21.58 -3.13 0.91
CA ASP A 52 -22.09 -4.48 1.14
C ASP A 52 -21.15 -5.36 1.99
N TRP A 53 -19.95 -4.87 2.31
CA TRP A 53 -18.99 -5.61 3.13
C TRP A 53 -19.47 -5.70 4.59
N SER A 54 -19.19 -6.82 5.23
CA SER A 54 -19.66 -7.14 6.59
C SER A 54 -18.55 -7.02 7.65
N GLY A 55 -18.87 -7.32 8.91
CA GLY A 55 -17.93 -7.29 10.02
C GLY A 55 -17.43 -5.88 10.32
N THR A 56 -16.14 -5.74 10.65
CA THR A 56 -15.50 -4.46 10.97
C THR A 56 -15.66 -3.43 9.83
N CYS A 57 -15.75 -3.88 8.58
CA CYS A 57 -16.02 -2.99 7.45
C CYS A 57 -17.36 -2.24 7.57
N ALA A 58 -18.37 -2.85 8.19
CA ALA A 58 -19.70 -2.26 8.37
C ALA A 58 -19.85 -1.53 9.70
N SER A 59 -19.25 -2.06 10.77
CA SER A 59 -19.51 -1.59 12.14
C SER A 59 -18.37 -0.80 12.78
N GLY A 60 -17.18 -0.80 12.18
CA GLY A 60 -16.02 -0.07 12.68
C GLY A 60 -16.25 1.45 12.70
N ILE A 61 -15.68 2.13 13.70
CA ILE A 61 -15.83 3.59 13.89
C ILE A 61 -14.59 4.37 13.45
N ALA A 62 -13.45 3.72 13.30
CA ALA A 62 -12.20 4.29 12.82
C ALA A 62 -11.86 3.79 11.40
N GLN A 63 -12.86 3.75 10.52
CA GLN A 63 -12.73 3.23 9.16
C GLN A 63 -12.10 4.24 8.18
N SER A 64 -11.46 3.72 7.14
CA SER A 64 -10.87 4.44 6.00
C SER A 64 -11.49 3.97 4.68
N PRO A 65 -11.47 4.78 3.60
CA PRO A 65 -10.91 6.14 3.51
C PRO A 65 -11.83 7.19 4.14
N ILE A 66 -11.37 8.45 4.22
CA ILE A 66 -12.16 9.60 4.68
C ILE A 66 -12.16 10.74 3.66
N ALA A 67 -13.12 11.65 3.79
CA ALA A 67 -13.06 12.94 3.11
C ALA A 67 -12.25 13.95 3.96
N ILE A 68 -11.23 14.54 3.36
CA ILE A 68 -10.31 15.51 3.96
C ILE A 68 -10.73 16.90 3.51
N GLN A 69 -11.04 17.75 4.48
CA GLN A 69 -11.35 19.17 4.28
C GLN A 69 -10.19 19.98 4.87
N LEU A 70 -9.44 20.67 4.02
CA LEU A 70 -8.24 21.43 4.36
C LEU A 70 -8.55 22.55 5.35
N SER A 71 -9.73 23.18 5.22
CA SER A 71 -10.22 24.20 6.15
C SER A 71 -10.41 23.68 7.59
N ASN A 72 -10.57 22.36 7.77
CA ASN A 72 -10.68 21.72 9.09
C ASN A 72 -9.32 21.28 9.66
N LEU A 73 -8.23 21.37 8.89
CA LEU A 73 -6.89 20.94 9.32
C LEU A 73 -6.22 22.04 10.15
N THR A 74 -6.70 22.23 11.38
CA THR A 74 -6.23 23.30 12.27
C THR A 74 -5.05 22.91 13.13
N THR A 75 -4.74 21.61 13.26
CA THR A 75 -3.67 21.11 14.12
C THR A 75 -2.50 20.61 13.28
N THR A 76 -1.36 21.28 13.42
CA THR A 76 -0.14 20.98 12.68
C THR A 76 0.72 19.97 13.43
N VAL A 77 1.26 19.00 12.71
CA VAL A 77 2.35 18.15 13.18
C VAL A 77 3.63 19.00 13.18
N PRO A 78 4.33 19.15 14.33
CA PRO A 78 5.56 19.93 14.38
C PRO A 78 6.69 19.25 13.61
N ALA A 79 7.69 20.03 13.17
CA ALA A 79 8.83 19.51 12.40
C ALA A 79 9.54 18.31 13.05
N SER A 80 9.63 18.29 14.38
CA SER A 80 10.22 17.17 15.16
C SER A 80 9.41 15.87 15.09
N ALA A 81 8.13 15.96 14.74
CA ALA A 81 7.19 14.86 14.63
C ALA A 81 6.78 14.57 13.19
N LEU A 82 7.51 15.06 12.18
CA LEU A 82 7.26 14.66 10.80
C LEU A 82 7.79 13.24 10.56
N ALA A 83 7.08 12.48 9.72
CA ALA A 83 7.57 11.21 9.20
C ALA A 83 8.85 11.41 8.36
N SER A 84 9.83 10.51 8.52
CA SER A 84 10.94 10.37 7.59
C SER A 84 10.47 9.55 6.40
N LEU A 85 10.60 10.10 5.19
CA LEU A 85 10.08 9.51 3.95
C LEU A 85 11.15 8.74 3.16
N GLN A 86 12.26 8.34 3.79
CA GLN A 86 13.30 7.55 3.14
C GLN A 86 12.87 6.08 3.01
N LEU A 87 12.06 5.77 2.00
CA LEU A 87 11.41 4.47 1.81
C LEU A 87 12.36 3.40 1.22
N GLY A 88 13.49 3.83 0.64
CA GLY A 88 14.55 2.94 0.15
C GLY A 88 14.31 2.39 -1.26
N VAL A 89 15.22 1.50 -1.68
CA VAL A 89 15.27 0.93 -3.04
C VAL A 89 14.89 -0.55 -2.98
N ALA A 90 13.84 -0.90 -3.71
CA ALA A 90 13.32 -2.25 -3.87
C ALA A 90 13.93 -2.93 -5.11
N LYS A 91 14.27 -4.23 -4.98
CA LYS A 91 14.82 -5.05 -6.09
C LYS A 91 14.16 -6.43 -6.13
N GLY A 92 14.19 -7.03 -7.33
CA GLY A 92 13.51 -8.29 -7.59
C GLY A 92 11.99 -8.11 -7.50
N LEU A 93 11.47 -7.18 -8.32
CA LEU A 93 10.06 -6.79 -8.23
C LEU A 93 9.16 -7.89 -8.79
N SER A 94 7.95 -7.99 -8.26
CA SER A 94 6.87 -8.80 -8.80
C SER A 94 5.63 -7.92 -8.96
N VAL A 95 5.12 -7.83 -10.19
CA VAL A 95 3.85 -7.15 -10.51
C VAL A 95 2.75 -8.20 -10.44
N LEU A 96 1.78 -7.97 -9.56
CA LEU A 96 0.70 -8.90 -9.27
C LEU A 96 -0.63 -8.25 -9.68
N ASN A 97 -1.41 -8.93 -10.52
CA ASN A 97 -2.83 -8.68 -10.63
C ASN A 97 -3.54 -9.56 -9.59
N THR A 98 -4.16 -8.95 -8.60
CA THR A 98 -4.85 -9.69 -7.51
C THR A 98 -6.29 -10.05 -7.87
N GLY A 99 -6.76 -9.71 -9.07
CA GLY A 99 -8.15 -9.74 -9.48
C GLY A 99 -8.96 -8.53 -8.98
N LYS A 100 -8.43 -7.81 -7.97
CA LYS A 100 -9.06 -6.63 -7.34
C LYS A 100 -8.33 -5.34 -7.66
N PHE A 101 -7.00 -5.38 -7.64
CA PHE A 101 -6.11 -4.26 -7.93
C PHE A 101 -4.75 -4.80 -8.39
N VAL A 102 -3.90 -3.90 -8.85
CA VAL A 102 -2.50 -4.22 -9.14
C VAL A 102 -1.67 -3.92 -7.91
N GLN A 103 -0.78 -4.85 -7.57
CA GLN A 103 0.15 -4.75 -6.47
C GLN A 103 1.57 -5.01 -6.98
N VAL A 104 2.55 -4.35 -6.37
CA VAL A 104 3.96 -4.55 -6.60
C VAL A 104 4.60 -4.94 -5.28
N GLU A 105 5.27 -6.08 -5.27
CA GLU A 105 6.09 -6.59 -4.17
C GLU A 105 7.55 -6.71 -4.61
N TRP A 106 8.45 -6.96 -3.66
CA TRP A 106 9.87 -7.09 -3.92
C TRP A 106 10.55 -8.13 -3.01
N GLU A 107 11.61 -8.74 -3.53
CA GLU A 107 12.41 -9.73 -2.82
C GLU A 107 13.27 -9.07 -1.74
N SER A 108 13.88 -7.93 -2.06
CA SER A 108 14.80 -7.21 -1.18
C SER A 108 14.55 -5.70 -1.18
N LEU A 109 14.83 -5.09 -0.03
CA LEU A 109 14.74 -3.64 0.20
C LEU A 109 16.03 -3.20 0.90
N SER A 110 16.68 -2.17 0.36
CA SER A 110 17.90 -1.60 0.94
C SER A 110 17.76 -0.09 1.11
N GLY A 111 18.44 0.46 2.12
CA GLY A 111 18.51 1.91 2.31
C GLY A 111 17.22 2.56 2.83
N SER A 112 16.23 1.77 3.25
CA SER A 112 15.05 2.28 3.96
C SER A 112 15.44 2.76 5.34
N ALA A 113 15.07 3.99 5.66
CA ALA A 113 15.18 4.60 6.98
C ALA A 113 13.91 5.40 7.31
N ALA A 114 12.77 4.96 6.77
CA ALA A 114 11.49 5.58 7.00
C ALA A 114 11.08 5.43 8.46
N THR A 115 10.51 6.50 9.01
CA THR A 115 10.00 6.53 10.38
C THR A 115 8.68 7.28 10.41
N VAL A 116 7.82 6.94 11.36
CA VAL A 116 6.61 7.70 11.67
C VAL A 116 6.64 8.14 13.13
N PRO A 117 6.06 9.31 13.45
CA PRO A 117 6.00 9.79 14.83
C PRO A 117 5.06 8.90 15.66
N VAL A 118 5.50 8.60 16.88
CA VAL A 118 4.64 8.12 17.95
C VAL A 118 4.88 9.01 19.15
N VAL A 119 3.79 9.42 19.79
CA VAL A 119 3.84 10.29 20.96
C VAL A 119 3.38 9.51 22.18
N GLY A 120 4.15 9.60 23.27
CA GLY A 120 3.94 8.74 24.43
C GLY A 120 4.23 7.27 24.10
N ASP A 121 3.39 6.37 24.62
CA ASP A 121 3.65 4.91 24.56
C ASP A 121 2.66 4.13 23.68
N SER A 122 1.76 4.83 22.96
CA SER A 122 0.71 4.21 22.15
C SER A 122 0.74 4.66 20.69
N TRP A 123 0.58 3.71 19.78
CA TRP A 123 0.53 3.91 18.32
C TRP A 123 -0.50 4.95 17.88
N GLY A 124 -1.62 5.11 18.58
CA GLY A 124 -2.69 6.03 18.18
C GLY A 124 -2.79 7.32 19.00
N ALA A 125 -1.91 7.50 20.00
CA ALA A 125 -2.12 8.51 21.04
C ALA A 125 -2.22 9.95 20.50
N MET A 126 -1.39 10.32 19.52
CA MET A 126 -1.39 11.67 18.95
C MET A 126 -2.69 12.06 18.24
N PHE A 127 -3.52 11.09 17.85
CA PHE A 127 -4.83 11.35 17.22
C PHE A 127 -5.97 11.45 18.24
N GLN A 128 -5.78 10.85 19.42
CA GLN A 128 -6.74 10.90 20.53
C GLN A 128 -6.56 12.19 21.34
N ASP A 129 -5.31 12.58 21.58
CA ASP A 129 -4.95 13.82 22.24
C ASP A 129 -3.79 14.50 21.49
N PRO A 130 -4.09 15.40 20.54
CA PRO A 130 -3.07 16.13 19.79
C PRO A 130 -2.22 17.08 20.65
N SER A 131 -2.67 17.46 21.86
CA SER A 131 -1.88 18.32 22.75
C SER A 131 -0.57 17.67 23.18
N LEU A 132 -0.50 16.33 23.13
CA LEU A 132 0.71 15.57 23.40
C LEU A 132 1.86 15.89 22.44
N LEU A 133 1.57 16.35 21.22
CA LEU A 133 2.62 16.76 20.25
C LEU A 133 3.50 17.91 20.78
N ALA A 134 2.98 18.70 21.72
CA ALA A 134 3.70 19.81 22.34
C ALA A 134 4.33 19.47 23.70
N SER A 135 3.77 18.50 24.44
CA SER A 135 4.12 18.26 25.85
C SER A 135 4.83 16.92 26.09
N ALA A 136 4.71 15.96 25.19
CA ALA A 136 5.23 14.62 25.37
C ALA A 136 6.43 14.33 24.44
N THR A 137 7.17 13.28 24.80
CA THR A 137 8.28 12.81 23.97
C THR A 137 7.75 12.24 22.67
N VAL A 138 8.16 12.86 21.56
CA VAL A 138 7.99 12.31 20.21
C VAL A 138 9.10 11.29 19.96
N ARG A 139 8.72 10.08 19.54
CA ARG A 139 9.63 9.01 19.15
C ARG A 139 9.41 8.69 17.68
N GLN A 140 10.50 8.65 16.92
CA GLN A 140 10.48 8.23 15.52
C GLN A 140 10.55 6.71 15.48
N VAL A 141 9.43 6.08 15.16
CA VAL A 141 9.31 4.62 15.10
C VAL A 141 9.63 4.17 13.68
N PRO A 142 10.61 3.26 13.49
CA PRO A 142 10.98 2.80 12.16
C PRO A 142 9.85 1.98 11.55
N VAL A 143 9.59 2.25 10.27
CA VAL A 143 8.64 1.48 9.46
C VAL A 143 9.32 0.99 8.20
N LYS A 144 8.93 -0.20 7.78
CA LYS A 144 9.45 -0.86 6.59
C LYS A 144 8.36 -1.00 5.54
N PRO A 145 8.55 -0.47 4.32
CA PRO A 145 7.68 -0.75 3.19
C PRO A 145 7.55 -2.25 2.94
N LEU A 146 6.32 -2.68 2.64
CA LEU A 146 5.99 -4.08 2.36
C LEU A 146 5.50 -4.28 0.93
N GLN A 147 4.71 -3.33 0.43
CA GLN A 147 4.10 -3.38 -0.89
C GLN A 147 3.68 -1.99 -1.36
N PHE A 148 3.46 -1.88 -2.67
CA PHE A 148 2.87 -0.73 -3.35
C PHE A 148 1.69 -1.21 -4.19
N HIS A 149 0.53 -0.57 -4.10
CA HIS A 149 -0.61 -0.87 -4.96
C HIS A 149 -1.39 0.41 -5.26
N TRP A 150 -2.39 0.33 -6.14
CA TRP A 150 -3.29 1.46 -6.37
C TRP A 150 -4.73 1.05 -6.60
N HIS A 151 -5.60 2.00 -6.30
CA HIS A 151 -7.04 1.96 -6.51
C HIS A 151 -7.43 2.92 -7.64
N SER A 152 -8.53 2.61 -8.33
CA SER A 152 -9.13 3.40 -9.39
C SER A 152 -10.63 3.51 -9.13
N THR A 153 -11.26 4.64 -8.86
CA THR A 153 -10.69 5.98 -8.61
C THR A 153 -9.94 6.04 -7.27
N CYS A 154 -9.51 7.22 -6.83
CA CYS A 154 -9.01 7.35 -5.47
C CYS A 154 -10.06 7.02 -4.40
N GLU A 155 -9.56 6.67 -3.23
CA GLU A 155 -10.34 6.27 -2.07
C GLU A 155 -10.63 7.48 -1.18
N HIS A 156 -9.59 8.26 -0.84
CA HIS A 156 -9.72 9.53 -0.14
C HIS A 156 -10.27 10.61 -1.07
N LEU A 157 -11.01 11.55 -0.49
CA LEU A 157 -11.41 12.78 -1.16
C LEU A 157 -10.69 13.95 -0.51
N VAL A 158 -10.13 14.86 -1.31
CA VAL A 158 -9.54 16.12 -0.80
C VAL A 158 -10.38 17.27 -1.34
N GLU A 159 -10.92 18.11 -0.44
CA GLU A 159 -11.87 19.18 -0.79
C GLU A 159 -13.10 18.65 -1.57
N GLY A 160 -13.53 17.43 -1.24
CA GLY A 160 -14.63 16.74 -1.93
C GLY A 160 -14.31 16.26 -3.35
N ASN A 161 -13.08 16.42 -3.84
CA ASN A 161 -12.69 16.01 -5.18
C ASN A 161 -12.27 14.55 -5.20
N ALA A 162 -12.85 13.79 -6.14
CA ALA A 162 -12.31 12.51 -6.56
C ALA A 162 -11.16 12.72 -7.57
N CYS A 163 -10.34 11.71 -7.70
CA CYS A 163 -9.09 11.69 -8.44
C CYS A 163 -8.92 10.36 -9.16
N PRO A 164 -8.14 10.31 -10.25
CA PRO A 164 -8.23 9.19 -11.18
C PRO A 164 -7.65 7.90 -10.59
N LEU A 165 -6.61 7.98 -9.76
CA LEU A 165 -6.00 6.86 -9.04
C LEU A 165 -5.49 7.32 -7.68
N GLU A 166 -5.47 6.40 -6.72
CA GLU A 166 -4.73 6.57 -5.46
C GLU A 166 -3.86 5.36 -5.20
N ALA A 167 -2.57 5.62 -5.03
CA ALA A 167 -1.61 4.59 -4.69
C ALA A 167 -1.34 4.55 -3.19
N HIS A 168 -1.10 3.35 -2.67
CA HIS A 168 -0.76 3.10 -1.28
C HIS A 168 0.61 2.43 -1.20
N ILE A 169 1.52 3.04 -0.45
CA ILE A 169 2.73 2.37 0.04
C ILE A 169 2.41 1.90 1.45
N VAL A 170 2.22 0.58 1.62
CA VAL A 170 1.92 -0.02 2.92
C VAL A 170 3.23 -0.32 3.62
N THR A 171 3.37 0.19 4.85
CA THR A 171 4.53 -0.05 5.71
C THR A 171 4.09 -0.66 7.04
N ALA A 172 4.97 -1.43 7.67
CA ALA A 172 4.78 -1.96 9.02
C ALA A 172 5.92 -1.55 9.94
N VAL A 173 5.67 -1.47 11.24
CA VAL A 173 6.72 -1.23 12.24
C VAL A 173 7.87 -2.25 12.07
N ASP A 174 9.10 -1.73 11.99
CA ASP A 174 10.30 -2.55 11.77
C ASP A 174 11.01 -2.88 13.09
N ASN A 175 10.58 -3.99 13.68
CA ASN A 175 11.16 -4.54 14.92
C ASN A 175 12.61 -5.02 14.75
N SER A 176 13.13 -5.15 13.52
CA SER A 176 14.48 -5.67 13.27
C SER A 176 15.60 -4.64 13.48
N THR A 177 15.25 -3.36 13.56
CA THR A 177 16.21 -2.25 13.72
C THR A 177 16.81 -2.14 15.11
N GLY A 178 16.19 -2.76 16.12
CA GLY A 178 16.55 -2.58 17.53
C GLY A 178 16.16 -1.22 18.13
N ALA A 179 15.52 -0.33 17.36
CA ALA A 179 15.00 0.92 17.88
C ALA A 179 13.81 0.69 18.82
N TRP A 180 13.48 1.70 19.62
CA TRP A 180 12.26 1.65 20.41
C TRP A 180 11.03 1.62 19.51
N VAL A 181 10.07 0.77 19.88
CA VAL A 181 8.74 0.68 19.28
C VAL A 181 7.71 0.48 20.41
N PRO A 182 6.43 0.86 20.24
CA PRO A 182 5.39 0.60 21.23
C PRO A 182 5.24 -0.90 21.53
N ASP A 183 4.98 -1.26 22.79
CA ASP A 183 4.90 -2.67 23.23
C ASP A 183 3.90 -3.48 22.40
N ARG A 184 2.73 -2.90 22.10
CA ARG A 184 1.73 -3.51 21.22
C ARG A 184 2.30 -3.84 19.84
N CYS A 185 3.08 -2.94 19.25
CA CYS A 185 3.65 -3.12 17.91
C CYS A 185 4.80 -4.14 17.84
N ARG A 186 5.29 -4.62 19.00
CA ARG A 186 6.19 -5.79 19.05
C ARG A 186 5.45 -7.10 18.90
N GLN A 187 4.18 -7.13 19.29
CA GLN A 187 3.36 -8.34 19.38
C GLN A 187 2.33 -8.41 18.26
N GLU A 188 1.88 -7.26 17.79
CA GLU A 188 0.84 -7.09 16.79
C GLU A 188 1.36 -6.27 15.61
N LEU A 189 0.69 -6.43 14.47
CA LEU A 189 1.00 -5.65 13.28
C LEU A 189 0.48 -4.21 13.43
N CYS A 190 1.42 -3.27 13.50
CA CYS A 190 1.13 -1.85 13.40
C CYS A 190 1.51 -1.35 12.00
N LEU A 191 0.54 -0.74 11.31
CA LEU A 191 0.71 -0.27 9.93
C LEU A 191 0.71 1.25 9.86
N ALA A 192 1.61 1.78 9.04
CA ALA A 192 1.52 3.14 8.52
C ALA A 192 1.39 3.07 6.99
N VAL A 193 0.39 3.76 6.43
CA VAL A 193 0.13 3.73 4.99
C VAL A 193 0.27 5.15 4.44
N PHE A 194 1.06 5.26 3.37
CA PHE A 194 1.24 6.51 2.64
C PHE A 194 0.33 6.49 1.41
N GLY A 195 -0.64 7.40 1.36
CA GLY A 195 -1.61 7.54 0.27
C GLY A 195 -1.20 8.64 -0.69
N ILE A 196 -1.03 8.30 -1.97
CA ILE A 196 -0.56 9.19 -3.04
C ILE A 196 -1.65 9.31 -4.09
N THR A 197 -2.13 10.52 -4.35
CA THR A 197 -2.94 10.77 -5.54
C THR A 197 -2.04 10.72 -6.79
N LEU A 198 -2.35 9.84 -7.74
CA LEU A 198 -1.63 9.80 -9.03
C LEU A 198 -2.45 10.51 -10.10
N MET A 199 -1.83 11.45 -10.82
CA MET A 199 -2.47 12.22 -11.89
C MET A 199 -1.57 12.31 -13.13
N MET A 200 -2.17 12.78 -14.21
CA MET A 200 -1.41 13.23 -15.38
C MET A 200 -0.76 14.59 -15.08
N PRO A 201 0.40 14.90 -15.67
CA PRO A 201 0.91 16.25 -15.71
C PRO A 201 -0.04 17.20 -16.45
N ALA A 202 0.13 18.50 -16.22
CA ALA A 202 -0.68 19.54 -16.87
C ALA A 202 -0.47 19.58 -18.40
N ASP A 203 0.73 19.22 -18.86
CA ASP A 203 1.01 18.97 -20.27
C ASP A 203 0.55 17.55 -20.65
N PRO A 204 -0.51 17.39 -21.46
CA PRO A 204 -1.03 16.08 -21.84
C PRO A 204 -0.08 15.26 -22.72
N TYR A 205 0.98 15.88 -23.26
CA TYR A 205 1.99 15.21 -24.09
C TYR A 205 3.28 14.89 -23.34
N ALA A 206 3.38 15.25 -22.06
CA ALA A 206 4.56 14.95 -21.27
C ALA A 206 4.79 13.42 -21.21
N PRO A 207 6.06 12.98 -21.29
CA PRO A 207 6.38 11.56 -21.21
C PRO A 207 5.96 11.00 -19.85
N GLY A 208 5.43 9.79 -19.88
CA GLY A 208 5.10 9.04 -18.68
C GLY A 208 6.33 8.43 -18.01
N SER A 209 6.13 7.86 -16.84
CA SER A 209 7.18 7.20 -16.08
C SER A 209 7.58 5.85 -16.69
N PRO A 210 8.88 5.58 -16.90
CA PRO A 210 9.37 4.28 -17.39
C PRO A 210 9.02 3.11 -16.47
N PHE A 211 8.90 3.36 -15.16
CA PHE A 211 8.50 2.32 -14.20
C PHE A 211 7.05 1.90 -14.44
N TYR A 212 6.13 2.86 -14.52
CA TYR A 212 4.72 2.54 -14.76
C TYR A 212 4.49 1.90 -16.13
N GLN A 213 5.32 2.22 -17.14
CA GLN A 213 5.25 1.52 -18.43
C GLN A 213 5.55 0.03 -18.27
N GLN A 214 6.64 -0.33 -17.57
CA GLN A 214 6.99 -1.73 -17.34
C GLN A 214 5.94 -2.47 -16.51
N VAL A 215 5.32 -1.77 -15.56
CA VAL A 215 4.20 -2.32 -14.79
C VAL A 215 3.02 -2.58 -15.72
N VAL A 216 2.58 -1.60 -16.52
CA VAL A 216 1.46 -1.74 -17.48
C VAL A 216 1.71 -2.86 -18.48
N ASP A 217 2.91 -2.95 -19.05
CA ASP A 217 3.30 -3.99 -20.00
C ASP A 217 3.29 -5.40 -19.37
N SER A 218 3.39 -5.48 -18.04
CA SER A 218 3.34 -6.72 -17.27
C SER A 218 1.93 -7.15 -16.88
N LEU A 219 0.91 -6.33 -17.14
CA LEU A 219 -0.46 -6.62 -16.76
C LEU A 219 -1.13 -7.57 -17.77
N PRO A 220 -2.02 -8.47 -17.30
CA PRO A 220 -2.74 -9.35 -18.20
C PRO A 220 -3.66 -8.55 -19.12
N ALA A 221 -3.71 -8.93 -20.40
CA ALA A 221 -4.59 -8.31 -21.39
C ALA A 221 -6.09 -8.39 -21.03
N GLN A 222 -6.48 -9.35 -20.20
CA GLN A 222 -7.83 -9.48 -19.67
C GLN A 222 -7.91 -8.87 -18.25
N PRO A 223 -8.72 -7.83 -18.04
CA PRO A 223 -9.00 -7.27 -16.72
C PRO A 223 -9.45 -8.31 -15.70
N GLY A 224 -9.05 -8.14 -14.44
CA GLY A 224 -9.47 -9.02 -13.33
C GLY A 224 -8.87 -10.43 -13.34
N LYS A 225 -8.06 -10.81 -14.33
CA LYS A 225 -7.34 -12.08 -14.34
C LYS A 225 -6.18 -12.04 -13.35
N GLU A 226 -6.19 -12.94 -12.38
CA GLU A 226 -5.06 -13.07 -11.46
C GLU A 226 -3.78 -13.51 -12.17
N GLY A 227 -2.64 -12.96 -11.75
CA GLY A 227 -1.35 -13.29 -12.34
C GLY A 227 -0.20 -12.55 -11.65
N ALA A 228 1.02 -13.05 -11.86
CA ALA A 228 2.24 -12.44 -11.37
C ALA A 228 3.31 -12.46 -12.47
N VAL A 229 3.99 -11.32 -12.65
CA VAL A 229 5.12 -11.18 -13.57
C VAL A 229 6.31 -10.65 -12.78
N LYS A 230 7.45 -11.33 -12.90
CA LYS A 230 8.70 -10.92 -12.24
C LYS A 230 9.45 -9.92 -13.11
N LEU A 231 9.82 -8.79 -12.51
CA LEU A 231 10.69 -7.76 -13.07
C LEU A 231 12.02 -7.79 -12.29
N ALA A 232 12.87 -8.77 -12.62
CA ALA A 232 14.07 -9.09 -11.83
C ALA A 232 15.14 -8.00 -11.90
N ASP A 233 15.31 -7.38 -13.07
CA ASP A 233 16.38 -6.42 -13.36
C ASP A 233 15.94 -4.95 -13.16
N VAL A 234 14.79 -4.74 -12.52
CA VAL A 234 14.23 -3.42 -12.25
C VAL A 234 14.47 -3.07 -10.79
N GLU A 235 15.08 -1.91 -10.58
CA GLU A 235 15.17 -1.27 -9.27
C GLU A 235 14.12 -0.18 -9.17
N LEU A 236 13.47 -0.10 -8.01
CA LEU A 236 12.47 0.92 -7.72
C LEU A 236 12.86 1.68 -6.46
N ASP A 237 13.23 2.95 -6.61
CA ASP A 237 13.28 3.87 -5.48
C ASP A 237 11.86 4.21 -5.06
N LEU A 238 11.41 3.67 -3.93
CA LEU A 238 10.07 3.91 -3.40
C LEU A 238 9.85 5.37 -3.01
N THR A 239 10.90 6.10 -2.66
CA THR A 239 10.84 7.53 -2.33
C THR A 239 10.47 8.35 -3.57
N SER A 240 10.89 7.91 -4.76
CA SER A 240 10.59 8.59 -6.03
C SER A 240 9.11 8.54 -6.42
N LEU A 241 8.33 7.63 -5.81
CA LEU A 241 6.88 7.53 -6.01
C LEU A 241 6.11 8.63 -5.28
N LEU A 242 6.74 9.32 -4.33
CA LEU A 242 6.10 10.37 -3.56
C LEU A 242 5.97 11.66 -4.39
N PRO A 243 4.96 12.50 -4.11
CA PRO A 243 4.88 13.84 -4.67
C PRO A 243 6.09 14.69 -4.29
N SER A 244 6.46 15.65 -5.15
CA SER A 244 7.56 16.58 -4.87
C SER A 244 7.27 17.46 -3.66
N ASN A 245 6.01 17.90 -3.50
CA ASN A 245 5.51 18.50 -2.27
C ASN A 245 4.89 17.42 -1.38
N ALA A 246 5.66 17.01 -0.37
CA ALA A 246 5.32 15.94 0.54
C ALA A 246 4.43 16.38 1.73
N THR A 247 3.72 17.52 1.67
CA THR A 247 2.69 17.85 2.67
C THR A 247 1.60 16.77 2.68
N TYR A 248 1.28 16.23 3.87
CA TYR A 248 0.26 15.21 4.08
C TYR A 248 -0.71 15.56 5.23
N ALA A 249 -1.92 15.03 5.14
CA ALA A 249 -2.81 14.86 6.28
C ALA A 249 -2.55 13.49 6.92
N THR A 250 -2.61 13.40 8.25
CA THR A 250 -2.45 12.13 8.97
C THR A 250 -3.56 11.90 10.00
N TYR A 251 -4.02 10.66 10.10
CA TYR A 251 -5.11 10.26 10.99
C TYR A 251 -5.04 8.76 11.35
N ALA A 252 -5.73 8.38 12.43
CA ALA A 252 -5.95 6.97 12.77
C ALA A 252 -7.15 6.40 11.98
N GLY A 253 -6.89 5.35 11.20
CA GLY A 253 -7.87 4.74 10.31
C GLY A 253 -7.80 3.22 10.26
N SER A 254 -8.21 2.65 9.13
CA SER A 254 -8.27 1.21 8.91
C SER A 254 -7.62 0.80 7.59
N LEU A 255 -7.51 -0.51 7.36
CA LEU A 255 -7.41 -1.03 6.00
C LEU A 255 -8.67 -0.63 5.21
N THR A 256 -8.51 -0.38 3.91
CA THR A 256 -9.60 0.01 3.00
C THR A 256 -10.17 -1.17 2.21
N THR A 257 -9.68 -2.37 2.50
CA THR A 257 -10.20 -3.65 2.01
C THR A 257 -10.51 -4.56 3.20
N PRO A 258 -11.42 -5.55 3.06
CA PRO A 258 -11.64 -6.54 4.11
C PRO A 258 -10.32 -7.16 4.58
N PRO A 259 -10.17 -7.41 5.89
CA PRO A 259 -11.19 -7.32 6.95
C PRO A 259 -11.42 -5.90 7.53
N CYS A 260 -10.90 -4.84 6.89
CA CYS A 260 -11.03 -3.45 7.33
C CYS A 260 -10.57 -3.18 8.76
N THR A 261 -9.50 -3.88 9.19
CA THR A 261 -8.91 -3.75 10.52
C THR A 261 -8.51 -2.31 10.83
N GLU A 262 -8.91 -1.83 12.01
CA GLU A 262 -8.60 -0.49 12.52
C GLU A 262 -7.24 -0.43 13.20
N GLY A 263 -6.67 0.78 13.30
CA GLY A 263 -5.35 1.03 13.89
C GLY A 263 -4.24 1.33 12.89
N VAL A 264 -4.60 1.65 11.64
CA VAL A 264 -3.66 2.11 10.61
C VAL A 264 -3.37 3.59 10.81
N GLN A 265 -2.10 3.99 10.82
CA GLN A 265 -1.72 5.40 10.71
C GLN A 265 -1.66 5.81 9.24
N TRP A 266 -2.64 6.58 8.79
CA TRP A 266 -2.67 7.09 7.43
C TRP A 266 -1.83 8.35 7.29
N HIS A 267 -1.14 8.49 6.16
CA HIS A 267 -0.38 9.66 5.75
C HIS A 267 -0.77 9.96 4.29
N VAL A 268 -1.80 10.78 4.09
CA VAL A 268 -2.38 11.07 2.77
C VAL A 268 -1.78 12.37 2.24
N PHE A 269 -0.98 12.30 1.18
CA PHE A 269 -0.38 13.49 0.59
C PHE A 269 -1.44 14.38 -0.05
N LEU A 270 -1.34 15.68 0.24
CA LEU A 270 -2.30 16.70 -0.21
C LEU A 270 -2.02 17.18 -1.63
N ASN A 271 -0.82 16.90 -2.15
CA ASN A 271 -0.43 17.22 -3.52
C ASN A 271 -0.33 15.93 -4.35
N PRO A 272 -0.74 15.97 -5.63
CA PRO A 272 -0.66 14.81 -6.48
C PRO A 272 0.76 14.54 -6.97
N LYS A 273 1.04 13.27 -7.29
CA LYS A 273 2.18 12.84 -8.09
C LYS A 273 1.76 12.82 -9.57
N THR A 274 2.41 13.64 -10.39
CA THR A 274 2.00 13.90 -11.78
C THR A 274 2.94 13.26 -12.81
N ASP A 275 3.16 11.95 -12.69
CA ASP A 275 4.18 11.21 -13.46
C ASP A 275 3.61 10.23 -14.49
N LEU A 276 2.28 10.15 -14.61
CA LEU A 276 1.62 9.25 -15.54
C LEU A 276 1.27 9.98 -16.83
N SER A 277 1.64 9.43 -17.98
CA SER A 277 1.04 9.87 -19.24
C SER A 277 -0.45 9.54 -19.29
N ALA A 278 -1.19 10.14 -20.23
CA ALA A 278 -2.60 9.83 -20.42
C ALA A 278 -2.85 8.33 -20.67
N ASP A 279 -2.02 7.70 -21.50
CA ASP A 279 -2.12 6.27 -21.82
C ASP A 279 -1.78 5.37 -20.63
N GLN A 280 -0.77 5.74 -19.84
CA GLN A 280 -0.44 5.01 -18.61
C GLN A 280 -1.56 5.12 -17.58
N LEU A 281 -2.12 6.31 -17.39
CA LEU A 281 -3.25 6.52 -16.49
C LEU A 281 -4.46 5.69 -16.93
N ALA A 282 -4.79 5.71 -18.22
CA ALA A 282 -5.88 4.91 -18.77
C ALA A 282 -5.63 3.41 -18.56
N SER A 283 -4.41 2.94 -18.80
CA SER A 283 -4.04 1.55 -18.59
C SER A 283 -4.18 1.16 -17.12
N CYS A 284 -3.63 1.93 -16.19
CA CYS A 284 -3.71 1.64 -14.76
C CYS A 284 -5.15 1.56 -14.22
N LYS A 285 -6.13 2.22 -14.85
CA LYS A 285 -7.54 2.18 -14.45
C LYS A 285 -8.28 0.88 -14.81
N VAL A 286 -7.88 0.20 -15.88
CA VAL A 286 -8.71 -0.83 -16.54
C VAL A 286 -8.46 -2.25 -16.00
N HIS A 287 -7.42 -2.47 -15.19
CA HIS A 287 -6.98 -3.83 -14.84
C HIS A 287 -7.72 -4.49 -13.67
N SER A 288 -8.59 -3.76 -12.96
CA SER A 288 -9.46 -4.34 -11.92
C SER A 288 -10.63 -5.12 -12.54
N GLY A 289 -11.04 -6.22 -11.91
CA GLY A 289 -12.22 -7.00 -12.34
C GLY A 289 -13.57 -6.28 -12.15
N SER A 290 -13.56 -5.09 -11.54
CA SER A 290 -14.72 -4.19 -11.34
C SER A 290 -14.47 -2.85 -12.06
N ARG A 291 -15.54 -2.09 -12.35
CA ARG A 291 -15.46 -0.77 -13.01
C ARG A 291 -14.54 0.20 -12.27
N THR A 292 -14.54 0.12 -10.95
CA THR A 292 -13.62 0.79 -10.04
C THR A 292 -13.18 -0.20 -8.97
N SER A 293 -12.02 0.06 -8.37
CA SER A 293 -11.41 -0.69 -7.29
C SER A 293 -11.32 0.13 -6.00
N ASN A 294 -12.24 1.04 -5.73
CA ASN A 294 -12.20 1.91 -4.55
C ASN A 294 -13.35 1.62 -3.56
N ARG A 295 -13.07 1.75 -2.27
CA ARG A 295 -14.06 1.83 -1.21
C ARG A 295 -14.62 3.25 -1.12
N ARG A 296 -15.90 3.38 -0.75
CA ARG A 296 -16.52 4.66 -0.44
C ARG A 296 -15.87 5.31 0.79
N VAL A 297 -15.95 6.64 0.88
CA VAL A 297 -15.57 7.38 2.10
C VAL A 297 -16.41 6.96 3.31
N MET A 298 -15.73 6.87 4.45
CA MET A 298 -16.30 6.45 5.73
C MET A 298 -16.43 7.65 6.67
N PRO A 299 -17.41 7.64 7.60
CA PRO A 299 -17.60 8.74 8.54
C PRO A 299 -16.35 9.00 9.40
N LEU A 300 -16.05 10.27 9.64
CA LEU A 300 -14.90 10.66 10.47
C LEU A 300 -15.09 10.27 11.95
N ASN A 301 -16.34 10.22 12.43
CA ASN A 301 -16.70 9.82 13.81
C ASN A 301 -15.92 10.56 14.90
N GLY A 302 -15.68 11.87 14.70
CA GLY A 302 -14.98 12.71 15.67
C GLY A 302 -13.46 12.47 15.76
N ARG A 303 -12.88 11.63 14.89
CA ARG A 303 -11.42 11.44 14.83
C ARG A 303 -10.72 12.73 14.42
N THR A 304 -9.56 12.96 15.02
CA THR A 304 -8.68 14.07 14.64
C THR A 304 -7.93 13.75 13.35
N VAL A 305 -7.86 14.74 12.46
CA VAL A 305 -6.95 14.75 11.31
C VAL A 305 -5.93 15.86 11.52
N LEU A 306 -4.66 15.53 11.45
CA LEU A 306 -3.53 16.46 11.59
C LEU A 306 -2.94 16.76 10.21
N VAL A 307 -2.22 17.87 10.07
CA VAL A 307 -1.51 18.22 8.83
C VAL A 307 -0.02 18.42 9.09
N SER A 308 0.83 17.86 8.23
CA SER A 308 2.27 18.18 8.25
C SER A 308 2.48 19.62 7.82
N ALA A 309 3.11 20.44 8.66
CA ALA A 309 3.54 21.78 8.26
C ALA A 309 4.80 21.70 7.38
#